data_AF-A0A7X5VH45-F1
#
_entry.id   AF-A0A7X5VH45-F1
#
_cell.length_a   1.000
_cell.length_b   1.000
_cell.length_c   1.000
_cell.angle_alpha   90.00
_cell.angle_beta   90.00
_cell.angle_gamma   90.00
#
_symmetry.space_group_name_H-M   'P 1'
#
loop_
_entity.id
_entity.type
_entity.pdbx_description
1 polymer ?
#
loop_
_entity_poly.entity_id
_entity_poly.type
_entity_poly.pdbx_seq_one_letter_code
_entity_poly.pdbx_strand_id
1 'polypeptide(L)'
;MTNGKHRHGSPQYRTPEAIRGETFRRRFRGLDADEVYGYIDLLADQVHATARDITECRSENERLQAELRRSRTELQRVQAELDEYEQVGERVNEQIVELFSQAQLVAEEMVQDVSRDARERISQARAHERRIVEEAMDTAGQRVRTYAQTAQERMQSIVDSFATEVDRLGSAPQAGVPGAAVPRQNDAWFDDMSDWQVRLRNGSGPESPGAD
;
A
#
# COMPACT_ATOMS: atom_id res chain seq x y z
N MET A 1 -50.64 -17.59 44.63
CA MET A 1 -50.59 -18.91 43.98
C MET A 1 -49.61 -19.79 44.76
N THR A 2 -50.13 -20.71 45.56
CA THR A 2 -49.40 -21.53 46.53
C THR A 2 -48.86 -22.78 45.86
N ASN A 3 -47.57 -22.80 45.51
CA ASN A 3 -46.95 -23.97 44.89
C ASN A 3 -46.68 -25.03 45.97
N GLY A 4 -47.35 -26.18 45.83
CA GLY A 4 -47.37 -27.26 46.80
C GLY A 4 -45.99 -27.87 47.02
N LYS A 5 -45.47 -27.74 48.24
CA LYS A 5 -44.33 -28.50 48.73
C LYS A 5 -44.74 -29.97 48.87
N HIS A 6 -44.75 -30.72 47.77
CA HIS A 6 -44.68 -32.17 47.83
C HIS A 6 -43.30 -32.56 48.35
N ARG A 7 -43.14 -32.55 49.68
CA ARG A 7 -42.10 -33.32 50.35
C ARG A 7 -42.43 -34.78 50.04
N HIS A 8 -41.89 -35.32 48.96
CA HIS A 8 -41.78 -36.76 48.79
C HIS A 8 -40.95 -37.26 49.97
N GLY A 9 -41.63 -37.82 50.98
CA GLY A 9 -40.95 -38.58 52.02
C GLY A 9 -40.15 -39.65 51.29
N SER A 10 -38.83 -39.64 51.48
CA SER A 10 -37.95 -40.66 50.94
C SER A 10 -38.56 -42.03 51.27
N PRO A 11 -38.84 -42.89 50.29
CA PRO A 11 -39.31 -44.23 50.60
C PRO A 11 -38.27 -44.87 51.51
N GLN A 12 -38.68 -45.26 52.72
CA GLN A 12 -37.79 -45.93 53.65
C GLN A 12 -37.58 -47.36 53.14
N TYR A 13 -36.60 -47.53 52.25
CA TYR A 13 -36.19 -48.84 51.78
C TYR A 13 -35.55 -49.60 52.95
N ARG A 14 -35.99 -50.85 53.18
CA ARG A 14 -35.35 -51.73 54.17
C ARG A 14 -33.92 -52.05 53.71
N THR A 15 -32.98 -52.06 54.65
CA THR A 15 -31.61 -52.49 54.35
C THR A 15 -31.60 -53.98 54.01
N PRO A 16 -30.64 -54.45 53.19
CA PRO A 16 -30.47 -55.89 52.93
C PRO A 16 -30.40 -56.73 54.22
N GLU A 17 -29.75 -56.20 55.26
CA GLU A 17 -29.66 -56.84 56.58
C GLU A 17 -31.02 -56.91 57.31
N ALA A 18 -31.83 -55.85 57.22
CA ALA A 18 -33.18 -55.84 57.78
C ALA A 18 -34.13 -56.79 57.01
N ILE A 19 -33.88 -57.03 55.73
CA ILE A 19 -34.63 -58.00 54.92
C ILE A 19 -34.28 -59.44 55.36
N ARG A 20 -32.98 -59.75 55.52
CA ARG A 20 -32.51 -61.07 55.98
C ARG A 20 -32.90 -61.39 57.42
N GLY A 21 -32.99 -60.37 58.28
CA GLY A 21 -33.37 -60.51 59.68
C GLY A 21 -34.88 -60.65 59.94
N GLU A 22 -35.72 -60.59 58.91
CA GLU A 22 -37.17 -60.63 59.08
C GLU A 22 -37.65 -62.04 59.47
N THR A 23 -38.41 -62.13 60.56
CA THR A 23 -38.94 -63.42 61.05
C THR A 23 -40.44 -63.53 60.78
N PHE A 24 -40.89 -64.69 60.29
CA PHE A 24 -42.30 -64.94 59.98
C PHE A 24 -42.95 -65.92 60.97
N ARG A 25 -44.21 -65.65 61.34
CA ARG A 25 -45.00 -66.57 62.19
C ARG A 25 -45.47 -67.78 61.36
N ARG A 26 -45.16 -68.99 61.82
CA ARG A 26 -45.65 -70.24 61.19
C ARG A 26 -47.16 -70.42 61.43
N ARG A 27 -47.90 -70.81 60.39
CA ARG A 27 -49.34 -71.11 60.44
C ARG A 27 -49.61 -72.46 59.78
N PHE A 28 -50.65 -73.18 60.23
CA PHE A 28 -51.03 -74.47 59.63
C PHE A 28 -51.46 -74.24 58.16
N ARG A 29 -50.77 -74.88 57.20
CA ARG A 29 -50.81 -74.63 55.74
C ARG A 29 -50.16 -73.32 55.25
N GLY A 30 -49.01 -72.93 55.79
CA GLY A 30 -48.19 -71.83 55.28
C GLY A 30 -47.30 -72.20 54.08
N LEU A 31 -46.63 -71.20 53.51
CA LEU A 31 -45.54 -71.39 52.53
C LEU A 31 -44.37 -72.15 53.17
N ASP A 32 -43.60 -72.85 52.35
CA ASP A 32 -42.40 -73.54 52.81
C ASP A 32 -41.37 -72.53 53.35
N ALA A 33 -40.84 -72.81 54.54
CA ALA A 33 -39.97 -71.86 55.22
C ALA A 33 -38.63 -71.70 54.50
N ASP A 34 -38.08 -72.81 53.99
CA ASP A 34 -36.78 -72.81 53.31
C ASP A 34 -36.86 -72.08 51.98
N GLU A 35 -37.94 -72.26 51.21
CA GLU A 35 -38.22 -71.50 49.99
C GLU A 35 -38.37 -69.99 50.28
N VAL A 36 -39.08 -69.61 51.34
CA VAL A 36 -39.26 -68.21 51.73
C VAL A 36 -37.92 -67.57 52.13
N TYR A 37 -37.10 -68.24 52.94
CA TYR A 37 -35.79 -67.69 53.33
C TYR A 37 -34.83 -67.61 52.13
N GLY A 38 -34.82 -68.61 51.24
CA GLY A 38 -34.02 -68.58 50.01
C GLY A 38 -34.41 -67.43 49.07
N TYR A 39 -35.72 -67.14 48.95
CA TYR A 39 -36.18 -65.98 48.19
C TYR A 39 -35.82 -64.65 48.86
N ILE A 40 -35.88 -64.56 50.19
CA ILE A 40 -35.50 -63.36 50.95
C ILE A 40 -34.02 -63.05 50.82
N ASP A 41 -33.16 -64.07 50.84
CA ASP A 41 -31.73 -63.90 50.60
C ASP A 41 -31.46 -63.37 49.18
N LEU A 42 -32.10 -63.96 48.18
CA LEU A 42 -32.03 -63.47 46.79
C LEU A 42 -32.53 -62.02 46.67
N LEU A 43 -33.63 -61.68 47.33
CA LEU A 43 -34.18 -60.31 47.36
C LEU A 43 -33.21 -59.34 48.02
N ALA A 44 -32.61 -59.71 49.15
CA ALA A 44 -31.61 -58.90 49.84
C ALA A 44 -30.38 -58.65 48.95
N ASP A 45 -29.92 -59.66 48.20
CA ASP A 45 -28.83 -59.53 47.24
C ASP A 45 -29.18 -58.59 46.09
N GLN A 46 -30.41 -58.69 45.55
CA GLN A 46 -30.91 -57.79 44.51
C GLN A 46 -31.02 -56.34 44.99
N VAL A 47 -31.53 -56.12 46.21
CA VAL A 47 -31.59 -54.79 46.83
C VAL A 47 -30.18 -54.23 47.04
N HIS A 48 -29.23 -55.07 47.45
CA HIS A 48 -27.84 -54.66 47.63
C HIS A 48 -27.15 -54.30 46.31
N ALA A 49 -27.35 -55.10 45.26
CA ALA A 49 -26.82 -54.84 43.93
C ALA A 49 -27.37 -53.50 43.38
N THR A 50 -28.69 -53.32 43.42
CA THR A 50 -29.33 -52.08 42.95
C THR A 50 -28.91 -50.85 43.77
N ALA A 51 -28.70 -50.99 45.08
CA ALA A 51 -28.19 -49.89 45.91
C ALA A 51 -26.76 -49.49 45.51
N ARG A 52 -25.90 -50.45 45.17
CA ARG A 52 -24.55 -50.19 44.63
C ARG A 52 -24.63 -49.46 43.30
N ASP A 53 -25.43 -49.96 42.36
CA ASP A 53 -25.60 -49.35 41.04
C ASP A 53 -26.10 -47.91 41.13
N ILE A 54 -27.10 -47.64 42.01
CA ILE A 54 -27.59 -46.29 42.26
C ILE A 54 -26.49 -45.38 42.79
N THR A 55 -25.64 -45.89 43.68
CA THR A 55 -24.54 -45.11 44.27
C THR A 55 -23.47 -44.80 43.21
N GLU A 56 -23.12 -45.79 42.39
CA GLU A 56 -22.18 -45.62 41.28
C GLU A 56 -22.72 -44.60 40.26
N CYS A 57 -23.95 -44.78 39.78
CA CYS A 57 -24.59 -43.84 38.85
C CYS A 57 -24.68 -42.42 39.43
N ARG A 58 -24.93 -42.26 40.74
CA ARG A 58 -24.93 -40.95 41.38
C ARG A 58 -23.54 -40.31 41.39
N SER A 59 -22.51 -41.07 41.76
CA SER A 59 -21.13 -40.58 41.75
C SER A 59 -20.66 -40.19 40.36
N GLU A 60 -21.04 -40.96 39.33
CA GLU A 60 -20.73 -40.64 37.94
C GLU A 60 -21.47 -39.39 37.47
N ASN A 61 -22.76 -39.25 37.83
CA ASN A 61 -23.53 -38.06 37.49
C ASN A 61 -22.93 -36.81 38.13
N GLU A 62 -22.49 -36.90 39.39
CA GLU A 62 -21.79 -35.80 40.07
C GLU A 62 -20.48 -35.44 39.37
N ARG A 63 -19.69 -36.43 38.94
CA ARG A 63 -18.47 -36.22 38.15
C ARG A 63 -18.76 -35.51 36.82
N LEU A 64 -19.70 -36.04 36.05
CA LEU A 64 -20.08 -35.47 34.74
C LEU A 64 -20.65 -34.06 34.89
N GLN A 65 -21.44 -33.79 35.94
CA GLN A 65 -21.91 -32.45 36.23
C GLN A 65 -20.76 -31.50 36.59
N ALA A 66 -19.76 -31.96 37.33
CA ALA A 66 -18.57 -31.16 37.65
C ALA A 66 -17.76 -30.83 36.38
N GLU A 67 -17.58 -31.81 35.48
CA GLU A 67 -16.91 -31.62 34.19
C GLU A 67 -17.67 -30.65 33.29
N LEU A 68 -19.00 -30.79 33.17
CA LEU A 68 -19.84 -29.87 32.41
C LEU A 68 -19.76 -28.43 32.96
N ARG A 69 -19.72 -28.26 34.29
CA ARG A 69 -19.55 -26.94 34.90
C ARG A 69 -18.19 -26.33 34.56
N ARG A 70 -17.12 -27.12 34.60
CA ARG A 70 -15.77 -26.68 34.21
C ARG A 70 -15.73 -26.25 32.75
N SER A 71 -16.20 -27.11 31.84
CA SER A 71 -16.23 -26.83 30.41
C SER A 71 -17.08 -25.59 30.08
N ARG A 72 -18.24 -25.41 30.73
CA ARG A 72 -19.03 -24.18 30.56
C ARG A 72 -18.30 -22.93 31.01
N THR A 73 -17.55 -23.01 32.10
CA THR A 73 -16.74 -21.87 32.60
C THR A 73 -15.62 -21.54 31.62
N GLU A 74 -14.97 -22.55 31.05
CA GLU A 74 -13.93 -22.37 30.03
C GLU A 74 -14.51 -21.75 28.75
N LEU A 75 -15.65 -22.24 28.27
CA LEU A 75 -16.33 -21.66 27.11
C LEU A 75 -16.72 -20.19 27.35
N GLN A 76 -17.25 -19.87 28.53
CA GLN A 76 -17.55 -18.48 28.90
C GLN A 76 -16.30 -17.60 28.91
N ARG A 77 -15.18 -18.12 29.40
CA ARG A 77 -13.90 -17.41 29.40
C ARG A 77 -13.39 -17.15 27.98
N VAL A 78 -13.38 -18.17 27.12
CA VAL A 78 -12.95 -18.03 25.72
C VAL A 78 -13.88 -17.08 24.98
N GLN A 79 -15.18 -17.14 25.23
CA GLN A 79 -16.14 -16.22 24.63
C GLN A 79 -15.87 -14.77 25.04
N ALA A 80 -15.61 -14.51 26.33
CA ALA A 80 -15.24 -13.17 26.78
C ALA A 80 -13.92 -12.67 26.17
N GLU A 81 -12.95 -13.57 25.96
CA GLU A 81 -11.69 -13.23 25.29
C GLU A 81 -11.91 -12.90 23.80
N LEU A 82 -12.79 -13.63 23.11
CA LEU A 82 -13.16 -13.33 21.72
C LEU A 82 -13.88 -11.98 21.61
N ASP A 83 -14.82 -11.68 22.51
CA ASP A 83 -15.52 -10.39 22.54
C ASP A 83 -14.53 -9.22 22.76
N GLU A 84 -13.47 -9.44 23.53
CA GLU A 84 -12.39 -8.45 23.71
C GLU A 84 -11.59 -8.25 22.42
N TYR A 85 -11.20 -9.32 21.74
CA TYR A 85 -10.50 -9.23 20.46
C TYR A 85 -11.34 -8.56 19.37
N GLU A 86 -12.65 -8.82 19.34
CA GLU A 86 -13.57 -8.17 18.41
C GLU A 86 -13.61 -6.66 18.67
N GLN A 87 -13.77 -6.23 19.92
CA GLN A 87 -13.74 -4.80 20.29
C GLN A 87 -12.39 -4.13 20.01
N VAL A 88 -11.26 -4.83 20.19
CA VAL A 88 -9.95 -4.32 19.79
C VAL A 88 -9.88 -4.21 18.26
N GLY A 89 -10.36 -5.22 17.54
CA GLY A 89 -10.41 -5.23 16.08
C GLY A 89 -11.24 -4.09 15.51
N GLU A 90 -12.43 -3.83 16.06
CA GLU A 90 -13.29 -2.71 15.67
C GLU A 90 -12.59 -1.36 15.86
N ARG A 91 -11.97 -1.13 17.02
CA ARG A 91 -11.22 0.11 17.31
C ARG A 91 -10.03 0.31 16.38
N VAL A 92 -9.26 -0.74 16.11
CA VAL A 92 -8.13 -0.68 15.18
C VAL A 92 -8.62 -0.41 13.77
N ASN A 93 -9.73 -1.03 13.36
CA ASN A 93 -10.33 -0.80 12.05
C ASN A 93 -10.80 0.65 11.89
N GLU A 94 -11.49 1.22 12.89
CA GLU A 94 -11.88 2.63 12.91
C GLU A 94 -10.65 3.55 12.77
N GLN A 95 -9.59 3.29 13.53
CA GLN A 95 -8.35 4.05 13.46
C GLN A 95 -7.68 3.95 12.09
N ILE A 96 -7.69 2.77 11.45
CA ILE A 96 -7.15 2.59 10.09
C ILE A 96 -7.97 3.37 9.07
N VAL A 97 -9.30 3.35 9.18
CA VAL A 97 -10.18 4.14 8.32
C VAL A 97 -9.90 5.64 8.49
N GLU A 98 -9.72 6.11 9.72
CA GLU A 98 -9.37 7.50 9.99
C GLU A 98 -7.99 7.84 9.40
N LEU A 99 -6.96 7.03 9.64
CA LEU A 99 -5.62 7.23 9.07
C LEU A 99 -5.64 7.25 7.54
N PHE A 100 -6.44 6.39 6.91
CA PHE A 100 -6.58 6.38 5.46
C PHE A 100 -7.26 7.65 4.96
N SER A 101 -8.29 8.14 5.66
CA SER A 101 -8.95 9.41 5.34
C SER A 101 -7.98 10.59 5.46
N GLN A 102 -7.14 10.60 6.50
CA GLN A 102 -6.11 11.63 6.71
C GLN A 102 -5.03 11.56 5.63
N ALA A 103 -4.54 10.36 5.31
CA ALA A 103 -3.54 10.16 4.27
C ALA A 103 -4.07 10.59 2.88
N GLN A 104 -5.34 10.32 2.58
CA GLN A 104 -5.96 10.79 1.34
C GLN A 104 -6.01 12.32 1.27
N LEU A 105 -6.42 13.00 2.36
CA LEU A 105 -6.43 14.46 2.41
C LEU A 105 -5.04 15.06 2.19
N VAL A 106 -4.02 14.52 2.88
CA VAL A 106 -2.63 14.94 2.72
C VAL A 106 -2.13 14.69 1.30
N ALA A 107 -2.45 13.54 0.71
CA ALA A 107 -2.08 13.23 -0.66
C ALA A 107 -2.74 14.19 -1.67
N GLU A 108 -4.02 14.52 -1.48
CA GLU A 108 -4.75 15.49 -2.30
C GLU A 108 -4.14 16.89 -2.19
N GLU A 109 -3.80 17.34 -0.98
CA GLU A 109 -3.12 18.61 -0.74
C GLU A 109 -1.74 18.65 -1.43
N MET A 110 -0.92 17.60 -1.27
CA MET A 110 0.38 17.51 -1.93
C MET A 110 0.27 17.57 -3.46
N VAL A 111 -0.73 16.90 -4.05
CA VAL A 111 -0.97 16.96 -5.51
C VAL A 111 -1.34 18.38 -5.93
N GLN A 112 -2.17 19.08 -5.16
CA GLN A 112 -2.52 20.47 -5.43
C GLN A 112 -1.29 21.39 -5.36
N ASP A 113 -0.45 21.23 -4.34
CA ASP A 113 0.78 22.02 -4.17
C ASP A 113 1.77 21.78 -5.30
N VAL A 114 2.04 20.52 -5.65
CA VAL A 114 2.90 20.19 -6.80
C VAL A 114 2.33 20.75 -8.10
N SER A 115 1.01 20.70 -8.28
CA SER A 115 0.37 21.28 -9.48
C SER A 115 0.52 22.81 -9.54
N ARG A 116 0.50 23.48 -8.39
CA ARG A 116 0.71 24.92 -8.28
C ARG A 116 2.16 25.28 -8.59
N ASP A 117 3.12 24.59 -7.98
CA ASP A 117 4.56 24.78 -8.25
C ASP A 117 4.90 24.54 -9.72
N ALA A 118 4.39 23.45 -10.31
CA ALA A 118 4.59 23.16 -11.73
C ALA A 118 4.07 24.29 -12.64
N ARG A 119 2.87 24.82 -12.35
CA ARG A 119 2.30 25.94 -13.12
C ARG A 119 3.11 27.23 -12.95
N GLU A 120 3.63 27.49 -11.76
CA GLU A 120 4.48 28.65 -11.50
C GLU A 120 5.79 28.54 -12.27
N ARG A 121 6.48 27.39 -12.19
CA ARG A 121 7.72 27.15 -12.94
C ARG A 121 7.52 27.25 -14.45
N ILE A 122 6.42 26.72 -14.98
CA ILE A 122 6.08 26.87 -16.41
C ILE A 122 5.86 28.35 -16.76
N SER A 123 5.16 29.09 -15.91
CA SER A 123 4.94 30.53 -16.09
C SER A 123 6.26 31.31 -16.11
N GLN A 124 7.16 31.00 -15.18
CA GLN A 124 8.49 31.59 -15.09
C GLN A 124 9.35 31.24 -16.31
N ALA A 125 9.37 29.96 -16.73
CA ALA A 125 10.10 29.51 -17.90
C ALA A 125 9.63 30.22 -19.18
N ARG A 126 8.32 30.36 -19.39
CA ARG A 126 7.76 31.10 -20.53
C ARG A 126 8.06 32.59 -20.48
N ALA A 127 8.13 33.19 -19.29
CA ALA A 127 8.53 34.59 -19.16
C ALA A 127 10.03 34.78 -19.44
N HIS A 128 10.85 33.79 -19.09
CA HIS A 128 12.28 33.79 -19.41
C HIS A 128 12.52 33.56 -20.91
N GLU A 129 11.82 32.60 -21.52
CA GLU A 129 11.86 32.34 -22.96
C GLU A 129 11.50 33.59 -23.77
N ARG A 130 10.40 34.28 -23.41
CA ARG A 130 10.02 35.54 -24.07
C ARG A 130 11.10 36.60 -24.01
N ARG A 131 11.77 36.75 -22.86
CA ARG A 131 12.89 37.69 -22.70
C ARG A 131 14.08 37.32 -23.59
N ILE A 132 14.47 36.05 -23.65
CA ILE A 132 15.56 35.59 -24.52
C ILE A 132 15.21 35.84 -25.99
N VAL A 133 13.97 35.56 -26.39
CA VAL A 133 13.52 35.80 -27.78
C VAL A 133 13.56 37.29 -28.11
N GLU A 134 13.07 38.16 -27.21
CA GLU A 134 13.13 39.62 -27.38
C GLU A 134 14.58 40.11 -27.51
N GLU A 135 15.47 39.69 -26.61
CA GLU A 135 16.90 40.04 -26.64
C GLU A 135 17.59 39.55 -27.92
N ALA A 136 17.27 38.33 -28.37
CA ALA A 136 17.79 37.77 -29.61
C ALA A 136 17.29 38.55 -30.84
N MET A 137 16.02 38.95 -30.85
CA MET A 137 15.44 39.77 -31.93
C MET A 137 16.06 41.16 -31.98
N ASP A 138 16.26 41.80 -30.83
CA ASP A 138 16.93 43.10 -30.75
C ASP A 138 18.37 43.03 -31.22
N THR A 139 19.11 42.00 -30.78
CA THR A 139 20.51 41.76 -31.19
C THR A 139 20.59 41.47 -32.69
N ALA A 140 19.70 40.63 -33.23
CA ALA A 140 19.63 40.36 -34.66
C ALA A 140 19.30 41.64 -35.45
N GLY A 141 18.34 42.44 -34.98
CA GLY A 141 17.97 43.71 -35.60
C GLY A 141 19.09 44.76 -35.56
N GLN A 142 19.90 44.80 -34.50
CA GLN A 142 21.12 45.61 -34.45
C GLN A 142 22.15 45.14 -35.49
N ARG A 143 22.43 43.82 -35.54
CA ARG A 143 23.39 43.25 -36.51
C ARG A 143 22.98 43.52 -37.96
N VAL A 144 21.70 43.39 -38.29
CA VAL A 144 21.18 43.70 -39.63
C VAL A 144 21.36 45.18 -39.97
N ARG A 145 21.08 46.09 -39.03
CA ARG A 145 21.29 47.54 -39.22
C ARG A 145 22.77 47.88 -39.44
N THR A 146 23.66 47.33 -38.62
CA THR A 146 25.10 47.51 -38.79
C THR A 146 25.57 46.96 -40.13
N TYR A 147 25.12 45.77 -40.53
CA TYR A 147 25.46 45.19 -41.83
C TYR A 147 24.98 46.05 -43.00
N ALA A 148 23.76 46.59 -42.94
CA ALA A 148 23.23 47.49 -43.95
C ALA A 148 24.06 48.79 -44.05
N GLN A 149 24.46 49.37 -42.92
CA GLN A 149 25.34 50.55 -42.88
C GLN A 149 26.71 50.24 -43.51
N THR A 150 27.35 49.14 -43.11
CA THR A 150 28.65 48.74 -43.67
C THR A 150 28.55 48.43 -45.17
N ALA A 151 27.46 47.82 -45.63
CA ALA A 151 27.22 47.57 -47.05
C ALA A 151 27.02 48.88 -47.83
N GLN A 152 26.29 49.85 -47.25
CA GLN A 152 26.11 51.17 -47.83
C GLN A 152 27.44 51.95 -47.93
N GLU A 153 28.26 51.93 -46.87
CA GLU A 153 29.60 52.51 -46.87
C GLU A 153 30.51 51.86 -47.91
N ARG A 154 30.49 50.53 -48.04
CA ARG A 154 31.23 49.82 -49.09
C ARG A 154 30.76 50.20 -50.48
N MET A 155 29.45 50.27 -50.71
CA MET A 155 28.91 50.71 -52.01
C MET A 155 29.34 52.14 -52.33
N GLN A 156 29.30 53.05 -51.35
CA GLN A 156 29.76 54.43 -51.55
C GLN A 156 31.26 54.48 -51.86
N SER A 157 32.08 53.75 -51.13
CA SER A 157 33.52 53.66 -51.38
C SER A 157 33.83 53.08 -52.77
N ILE A 158 33.08 52.06 -53.21
CA ILE A 158 33.21 51.51 -54.56
C ILE A 158 32.83 52.56 -55.60
N VAL A 159 31.73 53.29 -55.40
CA VAL A 159 31.29 54.37 -56.31
C VAL A 159 32.32 55.50 -56.36
N ASP A 160 32.86 55.93 -55.23
CA ASP A 160 33.88 57.00 -55.17
C ASP A 160 35.19 56.54 -55.83
N SER A 161 35.60 55.29 -55.61
CA SER A 161 36.73 54.67 -56.30
C SER A 161 36.51 54.68 -57.82
N PHE A 162 35.34 54.24 -58.30
CA PHE A 162 35.01 54.29 -59.72
C PHE A 162 35.01 55.72 -60.27
N ALA A 163 34.49 56.70 -59.53
CA ALA A 163 34.50 58.10 -59.95
C ALA A 163 35.93 58.63 -60.11
N THR A 164 36.82 58.35 -59.15
CA THR A 164 38.24 58.74 -59.27
C THR A 164 38.96 58.02 -60.40
N GLU A 165 38.64 56.75 -60.67
CA GLU A 165 39.25 55.99 -61.76
C GLU A 165 38.77 56.48 -63.13
N VAL A 166 37.50 56.85 -63.27
CA VAL A 166 36.97 57.51 -64.48
C VAL A 166 37.62 58.88 -64.70
N ASP A 167 37.82 59.68 -63.66
CA ASP A 167 38.51 60.98 -63.77
C ASP A 167 39.99 60.82 -64.17
N ARG A 168 40.63 59.77 -63.66
CA ARG A 168 42.00 59.38 -64.03
C ARG A 168 42.09 58.92 -65.49
N LEU A 169 41.09 58.19 -65.98
CA LEU A 169 40.97 57.80 -67.39
C LEU A 169 40.61 58.99 -68.29
N GLY A 170 39.93 60.01 -67.76
CA GLY A 170 39.72 61.30 -68.45
C GLY A 170 40.97 62.17 -68.53
N SER A 171 41.96 61.95 -67.65
CA SER A 171 43.15 62.81 -67.50
C SER A 171 44.47 62.20 -67.99
N ALA A 172 44.47 60.96 -68.50
CA ALA A 172 45.69 60.33 -69.02
C ALA A 172 45.90 60.63 -70.52
N PRO A 173 47.04 61.22 -70.93
CA PRO A 173 47.48 61.15 -72.33
C PRO A 173 47.96 59.73 -72.65
N GLN A 174 47.62 59.31 -73.86
CA GLN A 174 47.91 58.01 -74.45
C GLN A 174 49.41 57.66 -74.44
N ALA A 175 49.82 56.60 -73.74
CA ALA A 175 51.11 55.93 -73.98
C ALA A 175 51.17 54.49 -73.40
N GLY A 176 51.32 53.51 -74.30
CA GLY A 176 52.35 52.47 -74.21
C GLY A 176 52.27 51.35 -73.15
N VAL A 177 51.82 50.17 -73.60
CA VAL A 177 51.91 48.79 -73.06
C VAL A 177 53.40 48.29 -73.00
N PRO A 178 53.85 47.11 -72.45
CA PRO A 178 53.34 46.08 -71.51
C PRO A 178 54.30 45.64 -70.35
N GLY A 179 53.77 44.89 -69.36
CA GLY A 179 54.35 43.58 -68.97
C GLY A 179 55.09 43.44 -67.62
N ALA A 180 54.52 42.67 -66.68
CA ALA A 180 55.25 41.81 -65.73
C ALA A 180 54.29 40.84 -65.01
N ALA A 181 54.66 39.55 -64.98
CA ALA A 181 54.01 38.45 -64.28
C ALA A 181 54.13 38.59 -62.74
N VAL A 182 53.25 37.99 -61.93
CA VAL A 182 53.41 36.75 -61.09
C VAL A 182 52.42 36.92 -59.89
N PRO A 183 51.99 35.93 -59.07
CA PRO A 183 51.51 34.55 -59.27
C PRO A 183 50.05 34.35 -58.78
N ARG A 184 49.50 33.14 -58.98
CA ARG A 184 48.23 32.66 -58.42
C ARG A 184 48.28 32.58 -56.88
N GLN A 185 47.35 33.25 -56.21
CA GLN A 185 47.02 33.02 -54.81
C GLN A 185 45.75 32.15 -54.78
N ASN A 186 45.87 30.95 -54.22
CA ASN A 186 44.76 30.03 -53.99
C ASN A 186 43.75 30.67 -53.03
N ASP A 187 42.51 30.87 -53.48
CA ASP A 187 41.38 31.20 -52.62
C ASP A 187 41.01 29.99 -51.75
N ALA A 188 41.55 29.97 -50.53
CA ALA A 188 41.21 29.08 -49.44
C ALA A 188 39.86 29.48 -48.80
N TRP A 189 38.79 29.56 -49.60
CA TRP A 189 37.45 29.96 -49.14
C TRP A 189 36.43 28.82 -49.11
N PHE A 190 36.74 27.65 -49.66
CA PHE A 190 35.79 26.53 -49.75
C PHE A 190 36.05 25.34 -48.81
N ASP A 191 37.11 25.35 -47.99
CA ASP A 191 37.42 24.23 -47.08
C ASP A 191 36.79 24.34 -45.67
N ASP A 192 36.25 25.51 -45.28
CA ASP A 192 35.70 25.73 -43.93
C ASP A 192 34.16 25.54 -43.85
N MET A 193 33.61 24.62 -44.63
CA MET A 193 32.19 24.19 -44.50
C MET A 193 32.01 22.71 -44.14
N SER A 194 33.07 21.91 -44.18
CA SER A 194 33.00 20.47 -43.94
C SER A 194 33.08 20.09 -42.45
N ASP A 195 33.57 20.98 -41.59
CA ASP A 195 33.86 20.67 -40.18
C ASP A 195 32.63 20.82 -39.25
N TRP A 196 31.63 21.60 -39.66
CA TRP A 196 30.37 21.74 -38.89
C TRP A 196 29.39 20.58 -39.08
N GLN A 197 29.44 19.85 -40.21
CA GLN A 197 28.52 18.72 -40.46
C GLN A 197 28.87 17.45 -39.66
N VAL A 198 30.13 17.28 -39.22
CA VAL A 198 30.53 16.12 -38.41
C VAL A 198 30.06 16.25 -36.95
N ARG A 199 29.91 17.47 -36.43
CA ARG A 199 29.45 17.71 -35.04
C ARG A 199 27.96 17.44 -34.80
N LEU A 200 27.12 17.42 -35.84
CA LEU A 200 25.67 17.18 -35.71
C LEU A 200 25.28 15.69 -35.78
N ARG A 201 26.20 14.78 -36.16
CA ARG A 201 25.87 13.36 -36.36
C ARG A 201 26.32 12.44 -35.22
N ASN A 202 27.27 12.86 -34.37
CA ASN A 202 27.76 12.08 -33.24
C ASN A 202 27.32 12.71 -31.92
N GLY A 203 26.02 12.68 -31.66
CA GLY A 203 25.46 12.93 -30.33
C GLY A 203 25.70 11.73 -29.40
N SER A 204 26.92 11.59 -28.91
CA SER A 204 27.21 10.76 -27.73
C SER A 204 26.74 11.55 -26.51
N GLY A 205 25.63 11.12 -25.90
CA GLY A 205 25.12 11.70 -24.66
C GLY A 205 26.09 11.45 -23.49
N PRO A 206 26.16 12.36 -22.50
CA PRO A 206 26.91 12.09 -21.29
C PRO A 206 26.20 11.02 -20.45
N GLU A 207 26.90 9.92 -20.18
CA GLU A 207 26.53 8.94 -19.16
C GLU A 207 26.56 9.60 -17.78
N SER A 208 25.44 9.53 -17.06
CA SER A 208 25.36 9.87 -15.63
C SER A 208 26.05 8.79 -14.80
N PRO A 209 26.93 9.15 -13.84
CA PRO A 209 27.43 8.20 -12.86
C PRO A 209 26.51 8.16 -11.62
N GLY A 210 26.13 6.94 -11.23
CA GLY A 210 26.06 6.48 -9.82
C GLY A 210 24.93 6.99 -8.93
N ALA A 211 24.05 6.07 -8.54
CA ALA A 211 23.40 6.07 -7.23
C ALA A 211 23.43 4.64 -6.68
N ASP A 212 24.26 4.45 -5.64
CA ASP A 212 24.11 3.40 -4.62
C ASP A 212 23.04 3.82 -3.61
#